data_AF-A0A7V5C0V0-F1
#
_entry.id   AF-A0A7V5C0V0-F1
#
_cell.length_a   1.000
_cell.length_b   1.000
_cell.length_c   1.000
_cell.angle_alpha   90.00
_cell.angle_beta   90.00
_cell.angle_gamma   90.00
#
_symmetry.space_group_name_H-M   'P 1'
#
loop_
_entity.id
_entity.type
_entity.pdbx_description
1 polymer ?
#
loop_
_entity_poly.entity_id
_entity_poly.type
_entity_poly.pdbx_seq_one_letter_code
_entity_poly.pdbx_strand_id
1 'polypeptide(L)' 'MGDKTQLAVIAFAAESDRPWIVFLAASAALVSSTGLAVVLGGALSRVVPAAWLQVVAATAFVVIGLFLLREALPEALGR' A
#
# COMPACT_ATOMS: atom_id res chain seq x y z
N MET A 1 7.60 -13.17 -1.76
CA MET A 1 8.62 -12.12 -1.54
C MET A 1 7.98 -11.06 -0.66
N GLY A 2 8.63 -10.66 0.44
CA GLY A 2 8.11 -9.58 1.27
C GLY A 2 8.01 -8.31 0.43
N ASP A 3 6.87 -7.62 0.48
CA ASP A 3 6.74 -6.31 -0.16
C ASP A 3 7.82 -5.34 0.39
N LYS A 4 8.18 -4.30 -0.37
CA LYS A 4 9.22 -3.32 0.01
C LYS A 4 9.01 -2.79 1.44
N THR A 5 7.74 -2.64 1.84
CA THR A 5 7.34 -2.25 3.19
C THR A 5 7.71 -3.30 4.24
N GLN A 6 7.52 -4.58 3.94
CA GLN A 6 7.83 -5.69 4.86
C GLN A 6 9.34 -5.90 5.00
N LEU A 7 10.11 -5.72 3.93
CA LEU A 7 11.57 -5.77 3.99
C LEU A 7 12.13 -4.62 4.84
N ALA A 8 11.54 -3.43 4.75
CA ALA A 8 11.92 -2.30 5.59
C ALA A 8 11.65 -2.57 7.09
N VAL A 9 10.51 -3.17 7.42
CA VAL A 9 10.18 -3.54 8.82
C VAL A 9 11.17 -4.58 9.36
N ILE A 10 11.54 -5.57 8.55
CA ILE A 10 12.54 -6.58 8.93
C ILE A 10 13.92 -5.93 9.13
N ALA A 11 14.33 -5.01 8.25
CA ALA A 11 15.58 -4.28 8.39
C ALA A 11 15.63 -3.46 9.69
N PHE A 12 14.57 -2.70 10.00
CA PHE A 12 14.47 -1.96 11.26
C PHE A 12 14.44 -2.87 12.49
N ALA A 13 13.79 -4.04 12.40
CA ALA A 13 13.78 -5.01 13.49
C ALA A 13 15.16 -5.66 13.70
N ALA A 14 15.95 -5.84 12.64
CA ALA A 14 17.30 -6.39 12.71
C ALA A 14 18.32 -5.39 13.30
N GLU A 15 18.11 -4.09 13.09
CA GLU A 15 18.98 -3.02 13.63
C GLU A 15 18.56 -2.55 15.03
N SER A 16 17.34 -2.86 15.45
CA SER A 16 16.83 -2.48 16.77
C SER A 16 17.18 -3.50 17.84
N ASP A 17 17.74 -3.02 18.96
CA ASP A 17 17.92 -3.83 20.18
C ASP A 17 16.60 -4.38 20.75
N ARG A 18 15.44 -3.88 20.28
CA ARG A 18 14.10 -4.26 20.75
C ARG A 18 13.15 -4.52 19.55
N PRO A 19 13.25 -5.68 18.88
CA PRO A 19 12.45 -6.00 17.69
C PRO A 19 10.94 -5.99 17.94
N TRP A 20 10.50 -6.29 19.17
CA TRP A 20 9.09 -6.22 19.57
C TRP A 20 8.50 -4.81 19.48
N ILE A 21 9.30 -3.77 19.72
CA ILE A 21 8.85 -2.38 19.60
C ILE A 21 8.63 -2.02 18.13
N VAL A 22 9.53 -2.46 17.24
CA VAL A 22 9.39 -2.23 15.79
C VAL A 22 8.14 -2.92 15.27
N PHE A 23 7.88 -4.15 15.70
CA PHE A 23 6.65 -4.87 15.34
C PHE A 23 5.39 -4.14 15.79
N LEU A 24 5.34 -3.69 17.05
CA LEU A 24 4.20 -2.94 17.58
C LEU A 24 4.00 -1.61 16.87
N ALA A 25 5.09 -0.88 16.60
CA ALA A 25 5.04 0.39 15.88
C ALA A 25 4.53 0.20 14.44
N ALA A 26 5.05 -0.80 13.70
CA ALA A 26 4.60 -1.11 12.35
C ALA A 26 3.13 -1.56 12.33
N SER A 27 2.71 -2.39 13.30
CA SER A 27 1.33 -2.84 13.43
C SER A 27 0.39 -1.66 13.74
N ALA A 28 0.78 -0.79 14.68
CA ALA A 28 0.02 0.41 15.02
C ALA A 28 -0.08 1.35 13.81
N ALA A 29 1.03 1.59 13.10
CA ALA A 29 1.04 2.40 11.88
C ALA A 29 0.09 1.84 10.81
N LEU A 30 0.09 0.53 10.60
CA LEU A 30 -0.79 -0.13 9.63
C LEU A 30 -2.27 0.03 10.02
N VAL A 31 -2.62 -0.24 11.28
CA VAL A 31 -3.99 -0.10 11.78
C VAL A 31 -4.44 1.36 11.69
N SER A 32 -3.61 2.31 12.12
CA SER A 32 -3.91 3.74 12.05
C SER A 32 -4.09 4.20 10.61
N SER A 33 -3.18 3.82 9.70
CA SER A 33 -3.28 4.17 8.27
C SER A 33 -4.55 3.59 7.65
N THR A 34 -4.87 2.34 7.94
CA THR A 34 -6.09 1.68 7.44
C THR A 34 -7.34 2.34 8.00
N GLY A 35 -7.36 2.63 9.30
CA GLY A 35 -8.46 3.32 9.96
C GLY A 35 -8.72 4.70 9.34
N LEU A 36 -7.66 5.49 9.11
CA LEU A 36 -7.77 6.77 8.43
C LEU A 36 -8.31 6.62 7.00
N ALA A 37 -7.82 5.64 6.24
CA ALA A 37 -8.29 5.37 4.88
C ALA A 37 -9.79 5.02 4.85
N VAL A 38 -10.27 4.19 5.79
CA VAL A 38 -11.69 3.80 5.88
C VAL A 38 -12.57 4.99 6.27
N VAL A 39 -12.14 5.80 7.25
CA VAL A 39 -12.89 6.99 7.68
C VAL A 39 -13.00 7.99 6.53
N LEU A 40 -11.89 8.29 5.86
CA LEU A 40 -11.86 9.23 4.73
C LEU A 40 -12.64 8.68 3.53
N GLY A 41 -12.45 7.40 3.19
CA GLY A 41 -13.17 6.75 2.10
C GLY A 41 -14.68 6.72 2.33
N GLY A 42 -15.11 6.41 3.56
CA GLY A 42 -16.52 6.41 3.95
C GLY A 42 -17.14 7.81 4.02
N ALA A 43 -16.36 8.83 4.40
CA ALA A 43 -16.81 10.22 4.32
C ALA A 43 -16.96 10.66 2.85
N LEU A 44 -16.00 10.32 2.00
CA LEU A 44 -16.01 10.66 0.58
C LEU A 44 -17.17 9.98 -0.15
N SER A 45 -17.49 8.72 0.18
CA SER A 45 -18.59 7.97 -0.44
C SER A 45 -19.98 8.54 -0.12
N ARG A 46 -20.11 9.40 0.91
CA ARG A 46 -21.37 10.09 1.22
C ARG A 46 -21.60 11.32 0.35
N VAL A 47 -20.52 11.92 -0.17
CA VAL A 47 -20.55 13.15 -0.97
C VAL A 47 -20.45 12.84 -2.46
N VAL A 48 -19.68 11.81 -2.81
CA VAL A 48 -19.40 11.43 -4.20
C VAL A 48 -20.26 10.24 -4.62
N PRO A 49 -20.97 10.31 -5.76
CA PRO A 49 -21.74 9.17 -6.27
C PRO A 49 -20.85 7.95 -6.55
N ALA A 50 -21.35 6.76 -6.23
CA ALA A 50 -20.61 5.50 -6.35
C ALA A 50 -20.03 5.25 -7.77
N ALA A 51 -20.75 5.69 -8.82
CA ALA A 51 -20.30 5.57 -10.21
C ALA A 51 -18.96 6.30 -10.44
N TRP A 52 -18.79 7.50 -9.87
CA TRP A 52 -17.53 8.25 -9.99
C TRP A 52 -16.40 7.59 -9.20
N LEU A 53 -16.69 7.07 -8.00
CA LEU A 53 -15.71 6.29 -7.23
C LEU A 53 -15.20 5.10 -8.04
N GLN A 54 -16.11 4.37 -8.71
CA GLN A 54 -15.74 3.22 -9.55
C GLN A 54 -14.88 3.60 -10.74
N VAL A 55 -15.23 4.67 -11.46
CA VAL A 55 -14.45 5.14 -12.61
C VAL A 55 -13.04 5.57 -12.17
N VAL A 56 -12.92 6.29 -11.06
CA VAL A 56 -11.63 6.72 -10.52
C VAL A 56 -10.80 5.51 -10.08
N ALA A 57 -11.39 4.56 -9.36
CA ALA A 57 -10.71 3.34 -8.93
C ALA A 57 -10.25 2.49 -10.12
N ALA A 58 -11.09 2.30 -11.13
CA ALA A 58 -10.74 1.57 -12.35
C ALA A 58 -9.60 2.24 -13.11
N THR A 59 -9.66 3.57 -13.26
CA THR A 59 -8.62 4.35 -13.93
C THR A 59 -7.29 4.23 -13.17
N ALA A 60 -7.32 4.40 -11.84
CA ALA A 60 -6.13 4.24 -11.00
C ALA A 60 -5.54 2.83 -11.12
N PHE A 61 -6.38 1.80 -11.13
CA PHE A 61 -5.94 0.41 -11.27
C PHE A 61 -5.27 0.15 -12.62
N VAL A 62 -5.81 0.67 -13.72
CA VAL A 62 -5.19 0.58 -15.06
C VAL A 62 -3.85 1.30 -15.09
N VAL A 63 -3.78 2.52 -14.56
CA VAL A 63 -2.54 3.31 -14.54
C VAL A 63 -1.45 2.59 -13.74
N ILE A 64 -1.78 2.14 -12.53
CA ILE A 64 -0.84 1.40 -11.67
C ILE A 64 -0.44 0.08 -12.34
N GLY A 65 -1.38 -0.65 -12.94
CA GLY A 65 -1.12 -1.88 -13.66
C GLY A 65 -0.17 -1.68 -14.85
N LEU A 66 -0.36 -0.64 -15.65
CA LEU A 66 0.57 -0.29 -16.74
C LEU A 66 1.95 0.12 -16.21
N PHE A 67 2.00 0.83 -15.09
CA PHE A 67 3.24 1.24 -14.43
C PHE A 67 4.02 0.04 -13.87
N LEU A 68 3.33 -0.95 -13.31
CA LEU A 68 3.93 -2.21 -12.89
C LEU A 68 4.36 -3.04 -14.10
N LEU A 69 3.55 -3.09 -15.16
CA LEU A 69 3.86 -3.87 -16.36
C LEU A 69 5.13 -3.35 -17.05
N ARG A 70 5.32 -2.04 -17.17
CA ARG A 70 6.56 -1.46 -17.75
C ARG A 70 7.80 -1.77 -16.90
N GLU A 71 7.65 -1.96 -15.59
CA GLU A 71 8.75 -2.27 -14.67
C GLU A 71 9.08 -3.77 -14.68
N ALA A 72 8.06 -4.61 -14.75
CA ALA A 72 8.21 -6.06 -14.80
C ALA A 72 8.60 -6.58 -16.21
N LEU A 73 8.27 -5.85 -17.28
CA LEU A 73 8.54 -6.29 -18.66
C LEU A 73 10.05 -6.45 -18.98
N PRO A 74 10.95 -5.53 -18.60
CA PRO A 74 12.40 -5.71 -18.73
C PRO A 74 12.91 -6.94 -17.97
N GLU A 75 12.50 -7.09 -16.70
CA GLU A 75 12.88 -8.21 -15.84
C GLU A 75 12.44 -9.56 -16.44
N ALA A 76 11.22 -9.63 -16.98
CA ALA A 76 10.67 -10.84 -17.60
C ALA A 76 11.34 -11.19 -18.94
N LEU A 77 11.86 -10.19 -19.66
CA LEU A 77 12.58 -10.38 -20.92
C LEU A 77 14.08 -10.61 -20.74
N GLY A 78 14.56 -10.72 -19.50
CA GLY A 78 15.97 -10.96 -19.17
C GLY A 78 16.89 -9.80 -19.57
N ARG A 79 16.38 -8.57 -19.58
CA ARG A 79 17.12 -7.33 -19.83
C ARG A 79 17.31 -6.51 -18.57
#